data_AF-A0A927U3Z5-F1
#
_entry.id   AF-A0A927U3Z5-F1
#
_cell.length_a   1.000
_cell.length_b   1.000
_cell.length_c   1.000
_cell.angle_alpha   90.00
_cell.angle_beta   90.00
_cell.angle_gamma   90.00
#
_symmetry.space_group_name_H-M   'P 1'
#
loop_
_entity.id
_entity.type
_entity.pdbx_description
1 polymer ?
#
loop_
_entity_poly.entity_id
_entity_poly.type
_entity_poly.pdbx_seq_one_letter_code
_entity_poly.pdbx_strand_id
1 'polypeptide(L)'
;MKDTLLQDIVAAMESHELQAFYQPQYNAKKGVIGGAEALVRWVKNDGTIVPPSKFIPDLEERGQVGIVDWFVAEETCRTIKALGANAVRISVNFGREHANDPLFVSKLDALIETYGIEKEYLGIEITESNIAADKNQVIQWVNDIERAGYLVLIDDFGSGMSSLSFVKDIPAKVLKIDRSFLNDNCQTKKGRVALESIFYFAHRLNLITVVEGVETKEQLQFINTCDCDYIQGFLFSKPVPKNEFLHMCTDEAPVEVSSMEPFENDAAVFEQVRVLIESVYKKFQLIKFANISKNSYTFMRRENFLNMIIPETGAYDDCLKRIVDITVPESKDAVENAFNRRNLLEAHKRGDKCVLRIVKQLDDNGDIHNVAIEDYFIENPASKDVFIVSFIQVLDFIEDVIV
;
A
#
# COMPACT_ATOMS: atom_id res chain seq x y z
N MET A 1 -0.59 41.01 -22.10
CA MET A 1 -1.37 39.80 -22.46
C MET A 1 -1.03 38.56 -21.61
N LYS A 2 -0.13 38.62 -20.61
CA LYS A 2 0.32 37.43 -19.86
C LYS A 2 -0.38 37.16 -18.50
N ASP A 3 -1.19 38.08 -17.97
CA ASP A 3 -1.89 37.93 -16.67
C ASP A 3 -3.38 37.59 -16.75
N THR A 4 -3.94 37.39 -17.95
CA THR A 4 -5.39 37.21 -18.11
C THR A 4 -5.90 35.91 -17.50
N LEU A 5 -5.17 34.79 -17.61
CA LEU A 5 -5.65 33.50 -17.11
C LEU A 5 -5.83 33.48 -15.58
N LEU A 6 -4.85 34.00 -14.82
CA LEU A 6 -4.97 34.08 -13.37
C LEU A 6 -6.14 34.99 -12.96
N GLN A 7 -6.30 36.14 -13.63
CA GLN A 7 -7.44 37.03 -13.40
C GLN A 7 -8.77 36.34 -13.70
N ASP A 8 -8.85 35.57 -14.78
CA ASP A 8 -10.04 34.82 -15.15
C ASP A 8 -10.37 33.73 -14.11
N ILE A 9 -9.35 33.04 -13.59
CA ILE A 9 -9.51 32.01 -12.55
C ILE A 9 -9.96 32.64 -11.22
N VAL A 10 -9.38 33.76 -10.81
CA VAL A 10 -9.81 34.50 -9.60
C VAL A 10 -11.25 34.99 -9.77
N ALA A 11 -11.58 35.58 -10.93
CA ALA A 11 -12.96 35.98 -11.22
C ALA A 11 -13.93 34.78 -11.22
N ALA A 12 -13.48 33.61 -11.71
CA ALA A 12 -14.25 32.38 -11.67
C ALA A 12 -14.47 31.86 -10.25
N MET A 13 -13.50 32.01 -9.34
CA MET A 13 -13.67 31.71 -7.91
C MET A 13 -14.73 32.62 -7.28
N GLU A 14 -14.64 33.93 -7.52
CA GLU A 14 -15.58 34.92 -6.99
C GLU A 14 -17.01 34.73 -7.54
N SER A 15 -17.13 34.27 -8.79
CA SER A 15 -18.41 34.06 -9.48
C SER A 15 -18.98 32.65 -9.29
N HIS A 16 -18.36 31.81 -8.45
CA HIS A 16 -18.73 30.40 -8.25
C HIS A 16 -18.70 29.54 -9.53
N GLU A 17 -17.98 29.98 -10.57
CA GLU A 17 -17.71 29.20 -11.78
C GLU A 17 -16.61 28.16 -11.53
N LEU A 18 -15.61 28.50 -10.71
CA LEU A 18 -14.63 27.51 -10.26
C LEU A 18 -15.25 26.71 -9.12
N GLN A 19 -15.24 25.38 -9.24
CA GLN A 19 -15.91 24.48 -8.30
C GLN A 19 -15.06 23.25 -8.02
N ALA A 20 -15.14 22.73 -6.80
CA ALA A 20 -14.62 21.41 -6.46
C ALA A 20 -15.67 20.34 -6.80
N PHE A 21 -15.30 19.42 -7.69
CA PHE A 21 -16.01 18.17 -7.91
C PHE A 21 -15.34 17.08 -7.10
N TYR A 22 -16.08 16.04 -6.74
CA TYR A 22 -15.58 14.94 -5.92
C TYR A 22 -15.71 13.65 -6.69
N GLN A 23 -14.61 12.92 -6.87
CA GLN A 23 -14.66 11.59 -7.43
C GLN A 23 -14.65 10.57 -6.30
N PRO A 24 -15.75 9.83 -6.06
CA PRO A 24 -15.80 8.90 -4.95
C PRO A 24 -14.82 7.73 -5.11
N GLN A 25 -14.20 7.35 -4.00
CA GLN A 25 -13.38 6.16 -3.84
C GLN A 25 -14.20 5.11 -3.09
N TYR A 26 -14.46 3.99 -3.75
CA TYR A 26 -15.26 2.89 -3.20
C TYR A 26 -14.35 1.86 -2.57
N ASN A 27 -14.73 1.32 -1.42
CA ASN A 27 -14.08 0.13 -0.88
C ASN A 27 -14.29 -1.03 -1.85
N ALA A 28 -13.21 -1.65 -2.34
CA ALA A 28 -13.29 -2.62 -3.44
C ALA A 28 -14.11 -3.87 -3.08
N LYS A 29 -14.18 -4.22 -1.79
CA LYS A 29 -14.90 -5.40 -1.27
C LYS A 29 -16.35 -5.09 -0.90
N LYS A 30 -16.58 -3.96 -0.24
CA LYS A 30 -17.91 -3.58 0.30
C LYS A 30 -18.74 -2.76 -0.69
N GLY A 31 -18.09 -2.14 -1.68
CA GLY A 31 -18.71 -1.20 -2.64
C GLY A 31 -19.39 0.00 -2.00
N VAL A 32 -18.97 0.39 -0.80
CA VAL A 32 -19.39 1.63 -0.14
C VAL A 32 -18.34 2.70 -0.32
N ILE A 33 -18.75 3.97 -0.35
CA ILE A 33 -17.83 5.11 -0.41
C ILE A 33 -17.01 5.14 0.88
N GLY A 34 -15.69 5.11 0.76
CA GLY A 34 -14.76 5.27 1.88
C GLY A 34 -13.84 6.47 1.76
N GLY A 35 -13.91 7.19 0.64
CA GLY A 35 -13.20 8.44 0.43
C GLY A 35 -13.63 9.12 -0.86
N ALA A 36 -12.95 10.20 -1.22
CA ALA A 36 -13.07 10.85 -2.52
C ALA A 36 -11.81 11.65 -2.85
N GLU A 37 -11.61 11.94 -4.12
CA GLU A 37 -10.63 12.91 -4.59
C GLU A 37 -11.34 14.21 -4.99
N ALA A 38 -10.84 15.35 -4.50
CA ALA A 38 -11.33 16.66 -4.87
C ALA A 38 -10.62 17.16 -6.14
N LEU A 39 -11.41 17.42 -7.17
CA LEU A 39 -10.97 17.77 -8.51
C LEU A 39 -11.57 19.11 -8.93
N VAL A 40 -10.72 20.08 -9.25
CA VAL A 40 -11.19 21.37 -9.74
C VAL A 40 -11.88 21.25 -11.10
N ARG A 41 -12.98 21.97 -11.27
CA ARG A 41 -13.70 22.16 -12.53
C ARG A 41 -14.04 23.62 -12.70
N TRP A 42 -13.86 24.13 -13.93
CA TRP A 42 -14.32 25.46 -14.29
C TRP A 42 -15.62 25.34 -15.08
N VAL A 43 -16.74 25.57 -14.39
CA VAL A 43 -18.10 25.50 -14.91
C VAL A 43 -18.54 26.89 -15.33
N LYS A 44 -18.61 27.13 -16.63
CA LYS A 44 -19.08 28.39 -17.21
C LYS A 44 -20.59 28.57 -16.98
N ASN A 45 -21.05 29.82 -17.01
CA ASN A 45 -22.47 30.16 -16.86
C ASN A 45 -23.41 29.48 -17.88
N ASP A 46 -22.90 29.11 -19.06
CA ASP A 46 -23.65 28.38 -20.08
C ASP A 46 -23.69 26.86 -19.84
N GLY A 47 -23.08 26.37 -18.75
CA GLY A 47 -22.97 24.96 -18.38
C GLY A 47 -21.74 24.26 -18.95
N THR A 48 -20.90 24.94 -19.74
CA THR A 48 -19.67 24.34 -20.29
C THR A 48 -18.67 24.06 -19.17
N ILE A 49 -18.22 22.81 -19.08
CA ILE A 49 -17.18 22.41 -18.12
C ILE A 49 -15.82 22.42 -18.83
N VAL A 50 -14.95 23.34 -18.43
CA VAL A 50 -13.55 23.37 -18.85
C VAL A 50 -12.75 22.46 -17.91
N PRO A 51 -12.09 21.40 -18.42
CA PRO A 51 -11.36 20.47 -17.58
C PRO A 51 -10.03 21.07 -17.10
N PRO A 52 -9.50 20.60 -15.95
CA PRO A 52 -8.23 21.08 -15.38
C PRO A 52 -7.07 21.02 -16.37
N SER A 53 -7.01 19.99 -17.22
CA SER A 53 -5.97 19.85 -18.24
C SER A 53 -5.90 20.99 -19.27
N LYS A 54 -6.89 21.90 -19.31
CA LYS A 54 -6.89 23.08 -20.17
C LYS A 54 -6.31 24.34 -19.53
N PHE A 55 -6.16 24.39 -18.20
CA PHE A 55 -5.71 25.59 -17.50
C PHE A 55 -4.68 25.34 -16.41
N ILE A 56 -4.64 24.15 -15.80
CA ILE A 56 -3.65 23.80 -14.77
C ILE A 56 -2.21 23.83 -15.30
N PRO A 57 -1.87 23.24 -16.47
CA PRO A 57 -0.50 23.28 -16.97
C PRO A 57 0.05 24.70 -17.16
N ASP A 58 -0.79 25.62 -17.63
CA ASP A 58 -0.42 27.02 -17.82
C ASP A 58 -0.19 27.74 -16.48
N LEU A 59 -0.96 27.40 -15.43
CA LEU A 59 -0.78 27.93 -14.08
C LEU A 59 0.49 27.35 -13.43
N GLU A 60 0.77 26.06 -13.63
CA GLU A 60 1.99 25.40 -13.16
C GLU A 60 3.25 26.02 -13.78
N GLU A 61 3.27 26.23 -15.10
CA GLU A 61 4.41 26.87 -15.78
C GLU A 61 4.70 28.28 -15.23
N ARG A 62 3.68 28.95 -14.70
CA ARG A 62 3.77 30.30 -14.13
C ARG A 62 4.00 30.32 -12.62
N GLY A 63 4.01 29.17 -11.95
CA GLY A 63 4.09 29.08 -10.49
C GLY A 63 2.87 29.68 -9.78
N GLN A 64 1.70 29.59 -10.41
CA GLN A 64 0.45 30.19 -9.94
C GLN A 64 -0.60 29.14 -9.55
N VAL A 65 -0.34 27.84 -9.72
CA VAL A 65 -1.35 26.79 -9.45
C VAL A 65 -1.72 26.69 -7.96
N GLY A 66 -0.81 27.05 -7.05
CA GLY A 66 -1.11 27.11 -5.62
C GLY A 66 -2.37 27.91 -5.22
N ILE A 67 -2.82 28.90 -6.00
CA ILE A 67 -4.10 29.57 -5.73
C ILE A 67 -5.30 28.63 -5.88
N VAL A 68 -5.24 27.73 -6.86
CA VAL A 68 -6.27 26.71 -7.12
C VAL A 68 -6.19 25.61 -6.06
N ASP A 69 -4.98 25.17 -5.69
CA ASP A 69 -4.79 24.14 -4.67
C ASP A 69 -5.43 24.56 -3.34
N TRP A 70 -5.15 25.79 -2.88
CA TRP A 70 -5.74 26.32 -1.64
C TRP A 70 -7.26 26.54 -1.75
N PHE A 71 -7.76 26.94 -2.91
CA PHE A 71 -9.20 27.02 -3.17
C PHE A 71 -9.88 25.65 -3.04
N VAL A 72 -9.31 24.61 -3.67
CA VAL A 72 -9.84 23.25 -3.60
C VAL A 72 -9.74 22.69 -2.18
N ALA A 73 -8.65 22.96 -1.47
CA ALA A 73 -8.50 22.57 -0.07
C ALA A 73 -9.56 23.20 0.83
N GLU A 74 -9.86 24.49 0.64
CA GLU A 74 -10.90 25.19 1.38
C GLU A 74 -12.30 24.61 1.09
N GLU A 75 -12.64 24.40 -0.19
CA GLU A 75 -13.92 23.79 -0.57
C GLU A 75 -14.05 22.35 -0.06
N THR A 76 -12.94 21.62 -0.02
CA THR A 76 -12.89 20.27 0.56
C THR A 76 -13.16 20.30 2.05
N CYS A 77 -12.54 21.20 2.81
CA CYS A 77 -12.82 21.36 4.23
C CYS A 77 -14.29 21.74 4.50
N ARG A 78 -14.87 22.62 3.66
CA ARG A 78 -16.30 22.94 3.71
C ARG A 78 -17.18 21.71 3.49
N THR A 79 -16.80 20.83 2.57
CA THR A 79 -17.55 19.61 2.24
C THR A 79 -17.43 18.56 3.34
N ILE A 80 -16.23 18.33 3.88
CA ILE A 80 -16.01 17.43 5.03
C ILE A 80 -16.87 17.88 6.21
N LYS A 81 -16.87 19.18 6.54
CA LYS A 81 -17.71 19.74 7.59
C LYS A 81 -19.20 19.49 7.35
N ALA A 82 -19.66 19.61 6.10
CA ALA A 82 -21.06 19.40 5.73
C ALA A 82 -21.48 17.91 5.82
N LEU A 83 -20.55 16.97 5.61
CA LEU A 83 -20.81 15.54 5.78
C LEU A 83 -21.02 15.14 7.26
N GLY A 84 -20.38 15.84 8.20
CA GLY A 84 -20.53 15.61 9.63
C GLY A 84 -20.19 14.16 10.01
N ALA A 85 -21.15 13.42 10.57
CA ALA A 85 -20.94 12.02 10.97
C ALA A 85 -20.69 11.06 9.79
N ASN A 86 -21.06 11.46 8.57
CA ASN A 86 -20.80 10.69 7.35
C ASN A 86 -19.50 11.15 6.66
N ALA A 87 -18.63 11.88 7.37
CA ALA A 87 -17.36 12.33 6.83
C ALA A 87 -16.53 11.12 6.39
N VAL A 88 -16.07 11.19 5.15
CA VAL A 88 -15.07 10.28 4.58
C VAL A 88 -13.83 11.10 4.25
N ARG A 89 -12.69 10.45 4.12
CA ARG A 89 -11.46 11.13 3.70
C ARG A 89 -11.64 11.72 2.31
N ILE A 90 -11.38 13.01 2.16
CA ILE A 90 -11.31 13.67 0.86
C ILE A 90 -9.88 14.13 0.64
N SER A 91 -9.27 13.71 -0.47
CA SER A 91 -7.91 14.04 -0.83
C SER A 91 -7.84 15.22 -1.80
N VAL A 92 -6.78 16.03 -1.68
CA VAL A 92 -6.53 17.23 -2.47
C VAL A 92 -5.12 17.20 -3.03
N ASN A 93 -4.99 17.51 -4.31
CA ASN A 93 -3.71 17.63 -4.98
C ASN A 93 -3.00 18.93 -4.62
N PHE A 94 -1.72 18.83 -4.26
CA PHE A 94 -0.86 19.98 -4.04
C PHE A 94 0.38 19.90 -4.93
N GLY A 95 0.62 20.97 -5.70
CA GLY A 95 1.80 21.08 -6.55
C GLY A 95 3.14 21.14 -5.79
N ARG A 96 4.23 20.83 -6.49
CA ARG A 96 5.60 20.83 -5.92
C ARG A 96 6.04 22.18 -5.36
N GLU A 97 5.47 23.29 -5.81
CA GLU A 97 5.87 24.61 -5.33
C GLU A 97 5.63 24.76 -3.83
N HIS A 98 4.66 24.03 -3.26
CA HIS A 98 4.38 24.03 -1.83
C HIS A 98 5.48 23.37 -1.00
N ALA A 99 6.32 22.53 -1.60
CA ALA A 99 7.50 21.95 -0.94
C ALA A 99 8.54 23.02 -0.55
N ASN A 100 8.46 24.22 -1.17
CA ASN A 100 9.29 25.37 -0.83
C ASN A 100 8.63 26.34 0.15
N ASP A 101 7.37 26.11 0.53
CA ASP A 101 6.62 26.98 1.44
C ASP A 101 6.78 26.51 2.90
N PRO A 102 7.61 27.18 3.72
CA PRO A 102 7.78 26.80 5.13
C PRO A 102 6.51 26.99 5.97
N LEU A 103 5.51 27.72 5.45
CA LEU A 103 4.24 27.94 6.12
C LEU A 103 3.16 26.93 5.70
N PHE A 104 3.45 26.00 4.79
CA PHE A 104 2.46 25.07 4.24
C PHE A 104 1.65 24.35 5.33
N VAL A 105 2.34 23.68 6.27
CA VAL A 105 1.69 22.97 7.37
C VAL A 105 0.87 23.90 8.26
N SER A 106 1.40 25.08 8.60
CA SER A 106 0.67 26.05 9.43
C SER A 106 -0.59 26.60 8.75
N LYS A 107 -0.58 26.71 7.41
CA LYS A 107 -1.76 27.09 6.62
C LYS A 107 -2.81 25.98 6.60
N LEU A 108 -2.39 24.71 6.46
CA LEU A 108 -3.29 23.58 6.62
C LEU A 108 -3.90 23.53 8.02
N ASP A 109 -3.10 23.73 9.07
CA ASP A 109 -3.58 23.72 10.45
C ASP A 109 -4.64 24.80 10.68
N ALA A 110 -4.37 26.03 10.21
CA ALA A 110 -5.33 27.13 10.30
C ALA A 110 -6.62 26.84 9.52
N LEU A 111 -6.51 26.18 8.37
CA LEU A 111 -7.67 25.79 7.55
C LEU A 111 -8.53 24.75 8.28
N ILE A 112 -7.90 23.69 8.79
CA ILE A 112 -8.59 22.64 9.58
C ILE A 112 -9.28 23.24 10.81
N GLU A 113 -8.59 24.13 11.54
CA GLU A 113 -9.13 24.82 12.71
C GLU A 113 -10.34 25.70 12.34
N THR A 114 -10.26 26.45 11.24
CA THR A 114 -11.34 27.30 10.74
C THR A 114 -12.62 26.51 10.48
N TYR A 115 -12.49 25.30 9.93
CA TYR A 115 -13.65 24.45 9.63
C TYR A 115 -14.05 23.54 10.79
N GLY A 116 -13.16 23.30 11.76
CA GLY A 116 -13.41 22.43 12.91
C GLY A 116 -13.54 20.96 12.50
N ILE A 117 -12.69 20.52 11.56
CA ILE A 117 -12.64 19.12 11.11
C ILE A 117 -11.38 18.43 11.66
N GLU A 118 -11.30 17.12 11.56
CA GLU A 118 -10.11 16.38 11.94
C GLU A 118 -9.15 16.21 10.75
N LYS A 119 -7.84 16.21 11.01
CA LYS A 119 -6.80 16.16 9.98
C LYS A 119 -6.87 14.89 9.13
N GLU A 120 -7.32 13.77 9.71
CA GLU A 120 -7.44 12.49 9.02
C GLU A 120 -8.44 12.50 7.84
N TYR A 121 -9.40 13.44 7.85
CA TYR A 121 -10.36 13.58 6.76
C TYR A 121 -9.81 14.37 5.57
N LEU A 122 -8.72 15.12 5.72
CA LEU A 122 -8.07 15.82 4.61
C LEU A 122 -6.81 15.07 4.18
N GLY A 123 -6.89 14.39 3.04
CA GLY A 123 -5.73 13.74 2.41
C GLY A 123 -4.93 14.71 1.55
N ILE A 124 -3.61 14.62 1.60
CA ILE A 124 -2.71 15.40 0.76
C ILE A 124 -2.13 14.50 -0.32
N GLU A 125 -2.47 14.75 -1.57
CA GLU A 125 -1.93 14.02 -2.72
C GLU A 125 -0.70 14.72 -3.28
N ILE A 126 0.34 13.93 -3.53
CA ILE A 126 1.57 14.37 -4.16
C ILE A 126 1.81 13.55 -5.43
N THR A 127 2.06 14.20 -6.56
CA THR A 127 2.30 13.49 -7.82
C THR A 127 3.76 13.06 -7.94
N GLU A 128 3.98 11.97 -8.67
CA GLU A 128 5.31 11.48 -9.03
C GLU A 128 6.19 12.55 -9.73
N SER A 129 5.58 13.42 -10.53
CA SER A 129 6.29 14.50 -11.22
C SER A 129 6.78 15.59 -10.26
N ASN A 130 6.07 15.83 -9.16
CA ASN A 130 6.53 16.76 -8.12
C ASN A 130 7.84 16.28 -7.49
N ILE A 131 7.98 14.97 -7.41
CA ILE A 131 9.02 14.24 -6.69
C ILE A 131 10.34 14.14 -7.45
N ALA A 132 10.27 13.91 -8.77
CA ALA A 132 11.45 13.59 -9.58
C ALA A 132 12.44 14.77 -9.73
N ALA A 133 12.00 16.01 -9.48
CA ALA A 133 12.81 17.21 -9.64
C ALA A 133 13.69 17.56 -8.42
N ASP A 134 13.23 17.26 -7.19
CA ASP A 134 13.96 17.56 -5.95
C ASP A 134 13.58 16.58 -4.81
N LYS A 135 14.05 15.33 -4.94
CA LYS A 135 13.66 14.20 -4.08
C LYS A 135 13.81 14.50 -2.58
N ASN A 136 14.92 15.11 -2.15
CA ASN A 136 15.20 15.33 -0.72
C ASN A 136 14.28 16.40 -0.13
N GLN A 137 14.03 17.47 -0.88
CA GLN A 137 13.12 18.52 -0.44
C GLN A 137 11.69 17.99 -0.30
N VAL A 138 11.21 17.23 -1.28
CA VAL A 138 9.85 16.66 -1.23
C VAL A 138 9.72 15.64 -0.10
N ILE A 139 10.73 14.79 0.13
CA ILE A 139 10.74 13.89 1.29
C ILE A 139 10.64 14.68 2.59
N GLN A 140 11.40 15.77 2.75
CA GLN A 140 11.34 16.59 3.97
C GLN A 140 9.96 17.22 4.15
N TRP A 141 9.39 17.80 3.09
CA TRP A 141 8.05 18.37 3.10
C TRP A 141 6.99 17.35 3.51
N VAL A 142 7.05 16.14 2.97
CA VAL A 142 6.12 15.06 3.29
C VAL A 142 6.31 14.56 4.72
N ASN A 143 7.53 14.51 5.24
CA ASN A 143 7.78 14.25 6.67
C ASN A 143 7.19 15.35 7.56
N ASP A 144 7.19 16.61 7.13
CA ASP A 144 6.60 17.72 7.91
C ASP A 144 5.08 17.58 7.97
N ILE A 145 4.45 17.22 6.85
CA ILE A 145 3.00 16.95 6.75
C ILE A 145 2.59 15.77 7.64
N GLU A 146 3.32 14.66 7.55
CA GLU A 146 3.02 13.45 8.33
C GLU A 146 3.21 13.69 9.84
N ARG A 147 4.29 14.36 10.25
CA ARG A 147 4.52 14.74 11.66
C ARG A 147 3.45 15.66 12.22
N ALA A 148 2.79 16.45 11.37
CA ALA A 148 1.66 17.28 11.76
C ALA A 148 0.35 16.49 11.91
N GLY A 149 0.32 15.21 11.52
CA GLY A 149 -0.83 14.32 11.65
C GLY A 149 -1.74 14.24 10.42
N TYR A 150 -1.27 14.72 9.26
CA TYR A 150 -2.00 14.59 8.00
C TYR A 150 -1.65 13.30 7.28
N LEU A 151 -2.61 12.76 6.51
CA LEU A 151 -2.39 11.62 5.64
C LEU A 151 -1.83 12.08 4.30
N VAL A 152 -0.75 11.44 3.86
CA VAL A 152 -0.14 11.66 2.54
C VAL A 152 -0.40 10.47 1.63
N LEU A 153 -0.80 10.78 0.40
CA LEU A 153 -1.09 9.84 -0.66
C LEU A 153 -0.12 10.10 -1.82
N ILE A 154 0.49 9.05 -2.34
CA ILE A 154 1.28 9.14 -3.58
C ILE A 154 0.34 8.93 -4.76
N ASP A 155 0.29 9.91 -5.66
CA ASP A 155 -0.55 9.90 -6.85
C ASP A 155 0.22 9.54 -8.13
N ASP A 156 -0.52 9.10 -9.15
CA ASP A 156 -0.03 8.79 -10.50
C ASP A 156 1.11 7.75 -10.55
N PHE A 157 1.16 6.80 -9.59
CA PHE A 157 2.24 5.82 -9.55
C PHE A 157 2.28 5.00 -10.85
N GLY A 158 3.37 5.22 -11.59
CA GLY A 158 3.77 4.50 -12.81
C GLY A 158 3.22 5.07 -14.13
N SER A 159 2.84 6.35 -14.13
CA SER A 159 2.55 7.14 -15.33
C SER A 159 3.80 7.51 -16.17
N GLY A 160 5.03 7.36 -15.66
CA GLY A 160 6.22 7.57 -16.51
C GLY A 160 7.62 7.35 -15.92
N MET A 161 7.87 7.64 -14.63
CA MET A 161 9.23 7.68 -14.04
C MET A 161 9.31 7.02 -12.64
N SER A 162 8.26 6.31 -12.19
CA SER A 162 8.20 5.77 -10.84
C SER A 162 9.29 4.74 -10.58
N SER A 163 10.16 5.04 -9.64
CA SER A 163 11.01 4.04 -9.03
C SER A 163 10.36 3.54 -7.75
N LEU A 164 10.21 2.22 -7.61
CA LEU A 164 9.86 1.57 -6.34
C LEU A 164 10.75 2.05 -5.18
N SER A 165 11.99 2.45 -5.48
CA SER A 165 12.91 3.04 -4.51
C SER A 165 12.35 4.29 -3.84
N PHE A 166 11.53 5.06 -4.55
CA PHE A 166 10.95 6.30 -4.05
C PHE A 166 9.75 6.05 -3.12
N VAL A 167 8.80 5.22 -3.55
CA VAL A 167 7.64 4.85 -2.72
C VAL A 167 8.11 4.27 -1.38
N LYS A 168 9.23 3.54 -1.39
CA LYS A 168 9.90 3.02 -0.19
C LYS A 168 10.45 4.11 0.75
N ASP A 169 10.87 5.26 0.24
CA ASP A 169 11.54 6.31 1.01
C ASP A 169 10.58 7.39 1.53
N ILE A 170 9.36 7.47 0.99
CA ILE A 170 8.36 8.45 1.41
C ILE A 170 7.46 7.92 2.53
N PRO A 171 7.21 8.71 3.60
CA PRO A 171 6.28 8.32 4.67
C PRO A 171 4.82 8.57 4.26
N ALA A 172 4.40 8.00 3.13
CA ALA A 172 3.01 8.00 2.71
C ALA A 172 2.26 6.83 3.33
N LYS A 173 0.92 6.93 3.38
CA LYS A 173 0.04 5.84 3.83
C LYS A 173 -0.76 5.22 2.70
N VAL A 174 -0.89 5.92 1.57
CA VAL A 174 -1.67 5.44 0.42
C VAL A 174 -0.85 5.53 -0.85
N LEU A 175 -0.99 4.52 -1.69
CA LEU A 175 -0.49 4.48 -3.05
C LEU A 175 -1.67 4.43 -4.03
N LYS A 176 -1.80 5.47 -4.87
CA LYS A 176 -2.75 5.49 -5.98
C LYS A 176 -2.07 4.89 -7.21
N ILE A 177 -2.65 3.83 -7.76
CA ILE A 177 -2.16 3.08 -8.91
C ILE A 177 -2.88 3.61 -10.15
N ASP A 178 -2.12 4.23 -11.04
CA ASP A 178 -2.67 4.88 -12.24
C ASP A 178 -3.37 3.87 -13.17
N ARG A 179 -4.38 4.37 -13.89
CA ARG A 179 -5.19 3.58 -14.83
C ARG A 179 -4.38 2.94 -15.97
N SER A 180 -3.19 3.46 -16.30
CA SER A 180 -2.31 2.84 -17.29
C SER A 180 -1.92 1.40 -16.90
N PHE A 181 -2.00 1.04 -15.61
CA PHE A 181 -1.82 -0.33 -15.13
C PHE A 181 -3.01 -1.25 -15.33
N LEU A 182 -4.15 -0.74 -15.80
CA LEU A 182 -5.34 -1.58 -16.06
C LEU A 182 -5.48 -1.97 -17.52
N ASN A 183 -5.28 -1.02 -18.44
CA ASN A 183 -5.64 -1.20 -19.85
C ASN A 183 -4.94 -2.42 -20.51
N ASP A 184 -3.62 -2.36 -20.69
CA ASP A 184 -2.86 -3.44 -21.34
C ASP A 184 -2.47 -4.55 -20.35
N ASN A 185 -2.43 -4.21 -19.06
CA ASN A 185 -1.82 -5.05 -18.05
C ASN A 185 -2.77 -6.12 -17.51
N CYS A 186 -4.08 -5.87 -17.42
CA CYS A 186 -5.05 -6.90 -16.99
C CYS A 186 -5.28 -7.99 -18.04
N GLN A 187 -4.93 -7.73 -19.31
CA GLN A 187 -5.21 -8.63 -20.44
C GLN A 187 -4.07 -9.58 -20.78
N THR A 188 -2.83 -9.27 -20.36
CA THR A 188 -1.65 -10.09 -20.67
C THR A 188 -1.08 -10.75 -19.42
N LYS A 189 -0.51 -11.95 -19.56
CA LYS A 189 0.16 -12.63 -18.44
C LYS A 189 1.27 -11.78 -17.82
N LYS A 190 2.05 -11.07 -18.65
CA LYS A 190 3.13 -10.20 -18.17
C LYS A 190 2.59 -8.99 -17.40
N GLY A 191 1.54 -8.37 -17.92
CA GLY A 191 0.91 -7.24 -17.26
C GLY A 191 0.28 -7.61 -15.91
N ARG A 192 -0.36 -8.77 -15.82
CA ARG A 192 -0.92 -9.27 -14.55
C ARG A 192 0.17 -9.48 -13.51
N VAL A 193 1.27 -10.13 -13.90
CA VAL A 193 2.44 -10.31 -13.02
C VAL A 193 3.00 -8.96 -12.56
N ALA A 194 3.06 -7.95 -13.44
CA ALA A 194 3.50 -6.61 -13.07
C ALA A 194 2.57 -5.96 -12.04
N LEU A 195 1.25 -6.02 -12.26
CA LEU A 195 0.29 -5.43 -11.33
C LEU A 195 0.26 -6.16 -9.98
N GLU A 196 0.26 -7.49 -9.98
CA GLU A 196 0.39 -8.33 -8.77
C GLU A 196 1.65 -7.96 -7.97
N SER A 197 2.76 -7.70 -8.66
CA SER A 197 4.02 -7.30 -8.01
C SER A 197 3.92 -5.92 -7.35
N ILE A 198 3.16 -4.99 -7.95
CA ILE A 198 2.91 -3.65 -7.38
C ILE A 198 2.07 -3.76 -6.11
N PHE A 199 0.98 -4.53 -6.15
CA PHE A 199 0.16 -4.79 -4.97
C PHE A 199 0.96 -5.46 -3.86
N TYR A 200 1.72 -6.51 -4.19
CA TYR A 200 2.61 -7.16 -3.25
C TYR A 200 3.58 -6.15 -2.62
N PHE A 201 4.23 -5.31 -3.42
CA PHE A 201 5.11 -4.27 -2.91
C PHE A 201 4.40 -3.27 -1.98
N ALA A 202 3.22 -2.79 -2.35
CA ALA A 202 2.44 -1.85 -1.55
C ALA A 202 2.04 -2.45 -0.19
N HIS A 203 1.51 -3.68 -0.18
CA HIS A 203 1.14 -4.37 1.06
C HIS A 203 2.34 -4.63 1.96
N ARG A 204 3.50 -4.95 1.38
CA ARG A 204 4.76 -5.15 2.10
C ARG A 204 5.29 -3.88 2.75
N LEU A 205 4.86 -2.73 2.28
CA LEU A 205 5.12 -1.42 2.89
C LEU A 205 3.98 -0.95 3.80
N ASN A 206 2.94 -1.78 4.02
CA ASN A 206 1.72 -1.44 4.73
C ASN A 206 1.01 -0.19 4.17
N LEU A 207 1.03 -0.04 2.83
CA LEU A 207 0.33 1.02 2.13
C LEU A 207 -1.09 0.58 1.79
N ILE A 208 -2.05 1.49 1.98
CA ILE A 208 -3.40 1.36 1.44
C ILE A 208 -3.33 1.60 -0.07
N THR A 209 -4.05 0.81 -0.85
CA THR A 209 -4.05 0.90 -2.31
C THR A 209 -5.35 1.52 -2.83
N VAL A 210 -5.22 2.48 -3.73
CA VAL A 210 -6.35 3.02 -4.51
C VAL A 210 -6.05 2.75 -5.98
N VAL A 211 -6.91 2.03 -6.70
CA VAL A 211 -6.75 1.85 -8.15
C VAL A 211 -7.61 2.87 -8.89
N GLU A 212 -7.00 3.54 -9.85
CA GLU A 212 -7.68 4.53 -10.68
C GLU A 212 -8.13 3.98 -12.04
N GLY A 213 -9.17 4.63 -12.59
CA GLY A 213 -9.67 4.34 -13.93
C GLY A 213 -10.24 2.93 -14.09
N VAL A 214 -10.84 2.37 -13.04
CA VAL A 214 -11.59 1.11 -13.15
C VAL A 214 -12.88 1.36 -13.95
N GLU A 215 -12.96 0.78 -15.15
CA GLU A 215 -14.06 1.00 -16.11
C GLU A 215 -14.85 -0.28 -16.40
N THR A 216 -14.27 -1.47 -16.19
CA THR A 216 -14.93 -2.75 -16.50
C THR A 216 -14.98 -3.69 -15.32
N LYS A 217 -15.97 -4.61 -15.33
CA LYS A 217 -16.09 -5.65 -14.30
C LYS A 217 -14.87 -6.56 -14.27
N GLU A 218 -14.28 -6.86 -15.42
CA GLU A 218 -13.10 -7.72 -15.53
C GLU A 218 -11.87 -7.08 -14.86
N GLN A 219 -11.71 -5.76 -14.97
CA GLN A 219 -10.66 -5.01 -14.24
C GLN A 219 -10.90 -5.10 -12.73
N LEU A 220 -12.15 -4.85 -12.28
CA LEU A 220 -12.55 -4.96 -10.89
C LEU A 220 -12.29 -6.36 -10.31
N GLN A 221 -12.64 -7.40 -11.07
CA GLN A 221 -12.39 -8.79 -10.69
C GLN A 221 -10.90 -9.05 -10.45
N PHE A 222 -10.05 -8.62 -11.37
CA PHE A 222 -8.61 -8.83 -11.25
C PHE A 222 -7.99 -8.07 -10.07
N ILE A 223 -8.30 -6.79 -9.88
CA ILE A 223 -7.76 -6.02 -8.74
C ILE A 223 -8.27 -6.53 -7.39
N ASN A 224 -9.48 -7.08 -7.33
CA ASN A 224 -9.97 -7.79 -6.15
C ASN A 224 -9.16 -9.06 -5.84
N THR A 225 -8.66 -9.80 -6.85
CA THR A 225 -7.72 -10.91 -6.60
C THR A 225 -6.37 -10.46 -6.04
N CYS A 226 -6.04 -9.18 -6.20
CA CYS A 226 -4.81 -8.57 -5.68
C CYS A 226 -5.02 -7.87 -4.33
N ASP A 227 -6.15 -8.08 -3.65
CA ASP A 227 -6.49 -7.48 -2.36
C ASP A 227 -6.39 -5.94 -2.34
N CYS A 228 -6.95 -5.32 -3.39
CA CYS A 228 -7.08 -3.87 -3.48
C CYS A 228 -8.04 -3.31 -2.42
N ASP A 229 -7.68 -2.20 -1.77
CA ASP A 229 -8.49 -1.60 -0.70
C ASP A 229 -9.61 -0.71 -1.26
N TYR A 230 -9.25 0.18 -2.19
CA TYR A 230 -10.16 1.18 -2.75
C TYR A 230 -10.01 1.31 -4.27
N ILE A 231 -11.09 1.72 -4.91
CA ILE A 231 -11.16 1.92 -6.35
C ILE A 231 -11.84 3.23 -6.70
N GLN A 232 -11.40 3.83 -7.79
CA GLN A 232 -11.94 5.04 -8.38
C GLN A 232 -12.02 4.84 -9.89
N GLY A 233 -13.18 5.11 -10.49
CA GLY A 233 -13.34 4.93 -11.93
C GLY A 233 -14.79 4.92 -12.40
N PHE A 234 -14.97 5.01 -13.71
CA PHE A 234 -16.28 5.20 -14.34
C PHE A 234 -17.19 3.98 -14.23
N LEU A 235 -16.66 2.81 -13.82
CA LEU A 235 -17.49 1.67 -13.46
C LEU A 235 -18.46 2.00 -12.32
N PHE A 236 -18.04 2.85 -11.37
CA PHE A 236 -18.82 3.25 -10.21
C PHE A 236 -19.34 4.67 -10.35
N SER A 237 -18.43 5.64 -10.46
CA SER A 237 -18.82 7.04 -10.56
C SER A 237 -17.76 7.90 -11.25
N LYS A 238 -18.25 8.89 -11.99
CA LYS A 238 -17.44 10.01 -12.48
C LYS A 238 -17.23 11.02 -11.34
N PRO A 239 -16.35 12.01 -11.51
CA PRO A 239 -16.35 13.17 -10.63
C PRO A 239 -17.72 13.85 -10.65
N VAL A 240 -18.33 14.05 -9.49
CA VAL A 240 -19.67 14.65 -9.32
C VAL A 240 -19.60 15.99 -8.58
N PRO A 241 -20.56 16.91 -8.77
CA PRO A 241 -20.62 18.15 -7.98
C PRO A 241 -20.83 17.89 -6.49
N LYS A 242 -20.45 18.85 -5.65
CA LYS A 242 -20.58 18.81 -4.19
C LYS A 242 -21.92 18.27 -3.69
N ASN A 243 -23.04 18.82 -4.16
CA ASN A 243 -24.37 18.46 -3.65
C ASN A 243 -24.73 17.00 -3.95
N GLU A 244 -24.32 16.49 -5.11
CA GLU A 244 -24.52 15.08 -5.47
C GLU A 244 -23.63 14.19 -4.60
N PHE A 245 -22.37 14.55 -4.40
CA PHE A 245 -21.47 13.82 -3.50
C PHE A 245 -22.00 13.73 -2.07
N LEU A 246 -22.47 14.85 -1.50
CA LEU A 246 -23.07 14.87 -0.17
C LEU A 246 -24.26 13.89 -0.07
N HIS A 247 -25.11 13.85 -1.11
CA HIS A 247 -26.23 12.92 -1.17
C HIS A 247 -25.79 11.46 -1.27
N MET A 248 -24.77 11.17 -2.08
CA MET A 248 -24.19 9.83 -2.22
C MET A 248 -23.59 9.29 -0.92
N CYS A 249 -23.09 10.17 -0.03
CA CYS A 249 -22.54 9.78 1.27
C CYS A 249 -23.61 9.63 2.37
N THR A 250 -24.80 10.22 2.21
CA THR A 250 -25.89 10.12 3.20
C THR A 250 -26.80 8.92 2.96
N ASP A 251 -26.97 8.52 1.71
CA ASP A 251 -27.70 7.30 1.35
C ASP A 251 -26.75 6.11 1.45
N GLU A 252 -27.23 4.93 1.87
CA GLU A 252 -26.44 3.70 1.85
C GLU A 252 -25.96 3.46 0.40
N ALA A 253 -24.71 3.85 0.13
CA ALA A 253 -23.98 3.87 -1.15
C ALA A 253 -24.76 3.37 -2.39
N PRO A 254 -24.96 4.19 -3.43
CA PRO A 254 -25.68 3.75 -4.63
C PRO A 254 -24.75 2.96 -5.55
N VAL A 255 -24.38 1.76 -5.14
CA VAL A 255 -24.20 0.62 -6.06
C VAL A 255 -24.71 -0.60 -5.31
N GLU A 256 -25.82 -1.19 -5.78
CA GLU A 256 -26.15 -2.57 -5.44
C GLU A 256 -25.04 -3.46 -6.02
N VAL A 257 -23.95 -3.63 -5.25
CA VAL A 257 -22.92 -4.64 -5.50
C VAL A 257 -23.60 -6.01 -5.58
N SER A 258 -24.73 -6.22 -4.91
CA SER A 258 -25.57 -7.41 -5.01
C SER A 258 -26.07 -7.76 -6.42
N SER A 259 -26.15 -6.79 -7.34
CA SER A 259 -26.53 -7.03 -8.75
C SER A 259 -25.35 -7.50 -9.62
N MET A 260 -24.14 -7.39 -9.12
CA MET A 260 -22.96 -8.08 -9.63
C MET A 260 -22.75 -9.27 -8.69
N GLU A 261 -23.11 -10.51 -9.07
CA GLU A 261 -22.90 -11.70 -8.22
C GLU A 261 -21.65 -11.52 -7.35
N PRO A 262 -21.82 -11.16 -6.05
CA PRO A 262 -20.68 -10.87 -5.20
C PRO A 262 -20.10 -12.24 -4.99
N PHE A 263 -19.05 -12.55 -5.74
CA PHE A 263 -18.35 -13.83 -5.81
C PHE A 263 -18.71 -14.66 -4.59
N GLU A 264 -19.59 -15.65 -4.79
CA GLU A 264 -19.99 -16.56 -3.72
C GLU A 264 -18.72 -17.15 -3.14
N ASN A 265 -18.26 -16.54 -2.05
CA ASN A 265 -17.32 -17.08 -1.09
C ASN A 265 -15.99 -17.66 -1.60
N ASP A 266 -15.48 -17.25 -2.75
CA ASP A 266 -14.06 -17.43 -3.05
C ASP A 266 -13.31 -16.25 -2.44
N ALA A 267 -13.08 -16.33 -1.12
CA ALA A 267 -12.10 -15.51 -0.42
C ALA A 267 -10.90 -15.34 -1.34
N ALA A 268 -10.52 -14.07 -1.62
CA ALA A 268 -9.41 -13.74 -2.52
C ALA A 268 -8.27 -14.74 -2.29
N VAL A 269 -7.59 -15.22 -3.34
CA VAL A 269 -6.52 -16.22 -3.20
C VAL A 269 -5.57 -15.87 -2.06
N PHE A 270 -5.29 -14.58 -1.85
CA PHE A 270 -4.57 -14.06 -0.70
C PHE A 270 -5.20 -14.34 0.66
N GLU A 271 -6.51 -14.19 0.84
CA GLU A 271 -7.20 -14.49 2.10
C GLU A 271 -7.26 -16.00 2.38
N GLN A 272 -7.48 -16.86 1.39
CA GLN A 272 -7.37 -18.31 1.58
C GLN A 272 -5.94 -18.73 1.95
N VAL A 273 -4.95 -18.17 1.25
CA VAL A 273 -3.53 -18.35 1.56
C VAL A 273 -3.21 -17.79 2.94
N ARG A 274 -3.80 -16.66 3.34
CA ARG A 274 -3.63 -16.06 4.67
C ARG A 274 -4.23 -16.94 5.76
N VAL A 275 -5.45 -17.44 5.60
CA VAL A 275 -6.09 -18.38 6.54
C VAL A 275 -5.27 -19.67 6.66
N LEU A 276 -4.76 -20.19 5.54
CA LEU A 276 -3.84 -21.33 5.53
C LEU A 276 -2.57 -21.01 6.33
N ILE A 277 -1.92 -19.88 6.02
CA ILE A 277 -0.70 -19.43 6.69
C ILE A 277 -0.94 -19.23 8.20
N GLU A 278 -2.02 -18.55 8.59
CA GLU A 278 -2.42 -18.38 10.00
C GLU A 278 -2.66 -19.72 10.70
N SER A 279 -3.27 -20.68 10.00
CA SER A 279 -3.48 -22.03 10.53
C SER A 279 -2.17 -22.79 10.71
N VAL A 280 -1.20 -22.63 9.81
CA VAL A 280 0.14 -23.20 9.95
C VAL A 280 0.87 -22.51 11.11
N TYR A 281 0.74 -21.19 11.27
CA TYR A 281 1.36 -20.45 12.37
C TYR A 281 0.83 -20.78 13.76
N LYS A 282 -0.39 -21.34 13.89
CA LYS A 282 -0.87 -21.89 15.17
C LYS A 282 0.05 -23.00 15.70
N LYS A 283 0.73 -23.72 14.82
CA LYS A 283 1.63 -24.82 15.16
C LYS A 283 3.11 -24.44 15.03
N PHE A 284 3.47 -23.76 13.95
CA PHE A 284 4.86 -23.42 13.65
C PHE A 284 5.04 -21.91 13.71
N GLN A 285 5.68 -21.39 14.76
CA GLN A 285 5.81 -19.94 14.93
C GLN A 285 6.71 -19.29 13.87
N LEU A 286 7.57 -20.07 13.20
CA LEU A 286 8.44 -19.59 12.15
C LEU A 286 8.56 -20.62 11.01
N ILE A 287 8.38 -20.17 9.76
CA ILE A 287 8.56 -20.99 8.56
C ILE A 287 9.63 -20.33 7.70
N LYS A 288 10.63 -21.09 7.27
CA LYS A 288 11.68 -20.63 6.35
C LYS A 288 11.58 -21.39 5.04
N PHE A 289 11.48 -20.70 3.92
CA PHE A 289 11.68 -21.28 2.60
C PHE A 289 13.06 -20.90 2.09
N ALA A 290 13.94 -21.86 1.81
CA ALA A 290 15.29 -21.56 1.35
C ALA A 290 15.70 -22.35 0.13
N ASN A 291 16.37 -21.68 -0.81
CA ASN A 291 17.09 -22.32 -1.91
C ASN A 291 18.54 -22.54 -1.46
N ILE A 292 18.82 -23.75 -0.96
CA ILE A 292 20.17 -24.11 -0.51
C ILE A 292 21.14 -24.29 -1.68
N SER A 293 20.67 -24.49 -2.91
CA SER A 293 21.52 -24.46 -4.12
C SER A 293 22.01 -23.04 -4.44
N LYS A 294 21.17 -22.02 -4.23
CA LYS A 294 21.43 -20.62 -4.63
C LYS A 294 21.78 -19.68 -3.47
N ASN A 295 21.87 -20.20 -2.25
CA ASN A 295 22.16 -19.43 -1.04
C ASN A 295 21.15 -18.31 -0.78
N SER A 296 19.85 -18.61 -0.88
CA SER A 296 18.81 -17.63 -0.56
C SER A 296 17.76 -18.21 0.38
N TYR A 297 17.12 -17.35 1.16
CA TYR A 297 15.96 -17.71 1.97
C TYR A 297 14.91 -16.60 1.96
N THR A 298 13.68 -16.99 2.30
CA THR A 298 12.55 -16.15 2.63
C THR A 298 11.91 -16.70 3.91
N PHE A 299 11.62 -15.84 4.89
CA PHE A 299 10.81 -16.19 6.06
C PHE A 299 9.35 -15.84 5.83
N MET A 300 8.50 -16.65 6.46
CA MET A 300 7.11 -16.35 6.73
C MET A 300 6.97 -16.44 8.26
N ARG A 301 6.61 -15.33 8.92
CA ARG A 301 6.42 -15.25 10.38
C ARG A 301 5.11 -14.54 10.73
N ARG A 302 4.49 -14.93 11.85
CA ARG A 302 3.28 -14.29 12.39
C ARG A 302 3.60 -13.09 13.27
N GLU A 303 4.64 -13.21 14.09
CA GLU A 303 5.20 -12.16 14.95
C GLU A 303 6.55 -12.64 15.52
N ASN A 304 7.32 -11.71 16.09
CA ASN A 304 8.66 -11.85 16.69
C ASN A 304 8.96 -13.17 17.42
N PHE A 305 9.39 -14.21 16.68
CA PHE A 305 9.91 -15.46 17.26
C PHE A 305 11.15 -15.17 18.10
N LEU A 306 11.07 -15.42 19.41
CA LEU A 306 12.11 -15.09 20.39
C LEU A 306 12.57 -13.61 20.34
N ASN A 307 11.73 -12.68 19.86
CA ASN A 307 12.10 -11.26 19.63
C ASN A 307 13.23 -10.99 18.62
N MET A 308 13.58 -11.98 17.79
CA MET A 308 14.68 -11.83 16.84
C MET A 308 14.36 -10.94 15.63
N ILE A 309 15.28 -10.02 15.34
CA ILE A 309 15.33 -9.29 14.07
C ILE A 309 16.17 -10.07 13.06
N ILE A 310 15.54 -11.02 12.36
CA ILE A 310 16.10 -11.60 11.14
C ILE A 310 15.40 -10.95 9.93
N PRO A 311 16.15 -10.51 8.89
CA PRO A 311 15.55 -10.04 7.65
C PRO A 311 14.62 -11.11 7.05
N GLU A 312 13.54 -10.69 6.40
CA GLU A 312 12.60 -11.66 5.82
C GLU A 312 13.13 -12.34 4.57
N THR A 313 14.17 -11.81 3.94
CA THR A 313 14.91 -12.47 2.88
C THR A 313 16.40 -12.18 3.02
N GLY A 314 17.25 -13.05 2.46
CA GLY A 314 18.69 -12.82 2.46
C GLY A 314 19.49 -14.05 2.04
N ALA A 315 20.79 -14.03 2.36
CA ALA A 315 21.66 -15.18 2.14
C ALA A 315 21.45 -16.25 3.23
N TYR A 316 21.31 -17.51 2.84
CA TYR A 316 21.05 -18.60 3.78
C TYR A 316 22.15 -18.71 4.84
N ASP A 317 23.41 -18.54 4.45
CA ASP A 317 24.55 -18.62 5.36
C ASP A 317 24.49 -17.55 6.47
N ASP A 318 24.03 -16.33 6.14
CA ASP A 318 23.83 -15.26 7.12
C ASP A 318 22.68 -15.58 8.08
N CYS A 319 21.60 -16.21 7.56
CA CYS A 319 20.51 -16.70 8.40
C CYS A 319 20.99 -17.78 9.36
N LEU A 320 21.77 -18.76 8.88
CA LEU A 320 22.30 -19.83 9.73
C LEU A 320 23.20 -19.27 10.83
N LYS A 321 24.06 -18.30 10.49
CA LYS A 321 24.92 -17.64 11.47
C LYS A 321 24.11 -17.03 12.62
N ARG A 322 23.02 -16.32 12.32
CA ARG A 322 22.13 -15.75 13.34
C ARG A 322 21.47 -16.82 14.21
N ILE A 323 21.06 -17.95 13.62
CA ILE A 323 20.50 -19.10 14.36
C ILE A 323 21.57 -19.72 15.28
N VAL A 324 22.81 -19.85 14.82
CA VAL A 324 23.92 -20.36 15.64
C VAL A 324 24.28 -19.38 16.77
N ASP A 325 24.21 -18.07 16.52
CA ASP A 325 24.52 -17.05 17.52
C ASP A 325 23.61 -17.14 18.75
N ILE A 326 22.32 -17.39 18.54
CA ILE A 326 21.31 -17.56 19.62
C ILE A 326 21.25 -18.97 20.21
N THR A 327 21.99 -19.94 19.66
CA THR A 327 22.01 -21.31 20.18
C THR A 327 22.94 -21.39 21.40
N VAL A 328 22.56 -22.13 22.44
CA VAL A 328 23.43 -22.30 23.62
C VAL A 328 24.79 -22.90 23.21
N PRO A 329 25.91 -22.52 23.87
CA PRO A 329 27.26 -22.90 23.45
C PRO A 329 27.45 -24.39 23.17
N GLU A 330 26.89 -25.25 24.02
CA GLU A 330 27.00 -26.71 23.91
C GLU A 330 26.26 -27.31 22.70
N SER A 331 25.35 -26.56 22.07
CA SER A 331 24.57 -27.01 20.91
C SER A 331 24.98 -26.33 19.59
N LYS A 332 25.85 -25.31 19.61
CA LYS A 332 26.24 -24.53 18.42
C LYS A 332 26.80 -25.42 17.31
N ASP A 333 27.79 -26.25 17.62
CA ASP A 333 28.41 -27.15 16.65
C ASP A 333 27.39 -28.14 16.06
N ALA A 334 26.44 -28.62 16.86
CA ALA A 334 25.42 -29.55 16.40
C ALA A 334 24.46 -28.88 15.40
N VAL A 335 24.11 -27.61 15.63
CA VAL A 335 23.28 -26.80 14.73
C VAL A 335 24.03 -26.48 13.45
N GLU A 336 25.24 -25.94 13.54
CA GLU A 336 26.03 -25.56 12.38
C GLU A 336 26.33 -26.77 11.49
N ASN A 337 26.69 -27.92 12.09
CA ASN A 337 26.91 -29.15 11.33
C ASN A 337 25.63 -29.72 10.73
N ALA A 338 24.49 -29.65 11.41
CA ALA A 338 23.25 -30.20 10.86
C ALA A 338 22.70 -29.36 9.70
N PHE A 339 22.78 -28.03 9.81
CA PHE A 339 22.03 -27.11 8.95
C PHE A 339 22.90 -26.28 7.99
N ASN A 340 24.23 -26.46 7.95
CA ASN A 340 25.01 -25.83 6.88
C ASN A 340 24.62 -26.39 5.50
N ARG A 341 24.69 -25.54 4.48
CA ARG A 341 24.25 -25.87 3.12
C ARG A 341 24.92 -27.11 2.56
N ARG A 342 26.22 -27.31 2.84
CA ARG A 342 26.96 -28.47 2.33
C ARG A 342 26.36 -29.76 2.88
N ASN A 343 26.15 -29.83 4.19
CA ASN A 343 25.63 -31.03 4.85
C ASN A 343 24.16 -31.28 4.48
N LEU A 344 23.37 -30.23 4.30
CA LEU A 344 21.99 -30.34 3.79
C LEU A 344 21.95 -30.87 2.35
N LEU A 345 22.81 -30.38 1.45
CA LEU A 345 22.91 -30.88 0.08
C LEU A 345 23.40 -32.34 0.04
N GLU A 346 24.33 -32.71 0.92
CA GLU A 346 24.78 -34.10 1.06
C GLU A 346 23.66 -35.01 1.60
N ALA A 347 22.87 -34.54 2.57
CA ALA A 347 21.70 -35.25 3.08
C ALA A 347 20.65 -35.51 1.99
N HIS A 348 20.31 -34.48 1.23
CA HIS A 348 19.40 -34.63 0.09
C HIS A 348 19.92 -35.64 -0.94
N LYS A 349 21.22 -35.61 -1.28
CA LYS A 349 21.83 -36.58 -2.21
C LYS A 349 21.77 -38.03 -1.71
N ARG A 350 21.73 -38.25 -0.39
CA ARG A 350 21.52 -39.59 0.19
C ARG A 350 20.07 -40.08 0.09
N GLY A 351 19.14 -39.20 -0.28
CA GLY A 351 17.71 -39.48 -0.33
C GLY A 351 16.99 -39.18 0.99
N ASP A 352 17.62 -38.44 1.91
CA ASP A 352 16.97 -38.00 3.15
C ASP A 352 15.78 -37.09 2.80
N LYS A 353 14.62 -37.32 3.43
CA LYS A 353 13.41 -36.50 3.21
C LYS A 353 13.39 -35.23 4.05
N CYS A 354 14.02 -35.29 5.23
CA CYS A 354 14.12 -34.16 6.14
C CYS A 354 15.37 -34.25 7.02
N VAL A 355 15.77 -33.13 7.60
CA VAL A 355 16.73 -33.03 8.70
C VAL A 355 16.03 -32.38 9.89
N LEU A 356 15.95 -33.09 11.01
CA LEU A 356 15.32 -32.62 12.24
C LEU A 356 16.34 -32.53 13.37
N ARG A 357 16.36 -31.40 14.10
CA ARG A 357 17.07 -31.28 15.37
C ARG A 357 16.22 -30.55 16.39
N ILE A 358 16.29 -31.01 17.64
CA ILE A 358 15.84 -30.25 18.80
C ILE A 358 17.09 -29.61 19.41
N VAL A 359 17.04 -28.30 19.57
CA VAL A 359 18.17 -27.47 19.96
C VAL A 359 17.75 -26.56 21.10
N LYS A 360 18.70 -26.12 21.92
CA LYS A 360 18.44 -25.15 22.97
C LYS A 360 18.85 -23.76 22.48
N GLN A 361 17.92 -22.82 22.51
CA GLN A 361 18.14 -21.44 22.06
C GLN A 361 17.84 -20.45 23.19
N LEU A 362 18.54 -19.33 23.17
CA LEU A 362 18.36 -18.21 24.07
C LEU A 362 17.38 -17.22 23.44
N ASP A 363 16.44 -16.70 24.23
CA ASP A 363 15.69 -15.51 23.87
C ASP A 363 16.40 -14.20 24.30
N ASP A 364 15.80 -13.06 23.98
CA ASP A 364 16.33 -11.74 24.34
C ASP A 364 16.44 -11.48 25.86
N ASN A 365 15.70 -12.24 26.69
CA ASN A 365 15.77 -12.16 28.15
C ASN A 365 16.85 -13.10 28.72
N GLY A 366 17.46 -13.95 27.90
CA GLY A 366 18.43 -14.96 28.30
C GLY A 366 17.80 -16.27 28.78
N ASP A 367 16.49 -16.44 28.61
CA ASP A 367 15.80 -17.68 28.93
C ASP A 367 16.11 -18.75 27.87
N ILE A 368 16.25 -20.00 28.32
CA ILE A 368 16.57 -21.14 27.45
C ILE A 368 15.30 -21.84 27.02
N HIS A 369 15.10 -21.95 25.72
CA HIS A 369 13.97 -22.60 25.10
C HIS A 369 14.38 -23.84 24.28
N ASN A 370 13.58 -24.89 24.31
CA ASN A 370 13.72 -26.03 23.41
C ASN A 370 13.04 -25.72 22.08
N VAL A 371 13.81 -25.72 21.01
CA VAL A 371 13.33 -25.39 19.66
C VAL A 371 13.53 -26.58 18.74
N ALA A 372 12.44 -27.03 18.11
CA ALA A 372 12.49 -27.99 17.03
C ALA A 372 12.70 -27.25 15.69
N ILE A 373 13.67 -27.70 14.91
CA ILE A 373 13.94 -27.24 13.54
C ILE A 373 13.82 -28.44 12.61
N GLU A 374 12.85 -28.38 11.69
CA GLU A 374 12.57 -29.45 10.72
C GLU A 374 12.74 -28.94 9.28
N ASP A 375 13.84 -29.31 8.62
CA ASP A 375 14.13 -28.93 7.22
C ASP A 375 13.66 -30.03 6.26
N TYR A 376 12.56 -29.81 5.53
CA TYR A 376 12.05 -30.73 4.52
C TYR A 376 12.60 -30.41 3.13
N PHE A 377 13.20 -31.39 2.46
CA PHE A 377 13.78 -31.19 1.13
C PHE A 377 12.72 -31.19 0.03
N ILE A 378 12.84 -30.23 -0.88
CA ILE A 378 12.01 -30.10 -2.07
C ILE A 378 12.93 -29.86 -3.26
N GLU A 379 12.81 -30.65 -4.32
CA GLU A 379 13.55 -30.43 -5.56
C GLU A 379 12.65 -29.73 -6.58
N ASN A 380 13.13 -28.64 -7.19
CA ASN A 380 12.43 -28.04 -8.31
C ASN A 380 12.64 -28.89 -9.57
N PRO A 381 11.59 -29.49 -10.15
CA PRO A 381 11.72 -30.42 -11.28
C PRO A 381 12.28 -29.77 -12.55
N ALA A 382 12.19 -28.44 -12.67
CA ALA A 382 12.69 -27.71 -13.83
C ALA A 382 14.16 -27.28 -13.67
N SER A 383 14.55 -26.73 -12.52
CA SER A 383 15.90 -26.19 -12.30
C SER A 383 16.87 -27.17 -11.62
N LYS A 384 16.36 -28.25 -11.01
CA LYS A 384 17.11 -29.15 -10.10
C LYS A 384 17.72 -28.42 -8.89
N ASP A 385 17.23 -27.21 -8.60
CA ASP A 385 17.60 -26.54 -7.37
C ASP A 385 16.97 -27.29 -6.19
N VAL A 386 17.75 -27.41 -5.12
CA VAL A 386 17.32 -28.03 -3.87
C VAL A 386 16.84 -26.90 -2.95
N PHE A 387 15.59 -27.02 -2.55
CA PHE A 387 14.94 -26.16 -1.58
C PHE A 387 14.75 -26.90 -0.27
N ILE A 388 14.62 -26.13 0.80
CA ILE A 388 14.11 -26.60 2.08
C ILE A 388 12.92 -25.75 2.52
N VAL A 389 11.92 -26.41 3.09
CA VAL A 389 10.90 -25.76 3.92
C VAL A 389 11.23 -26.12 5.36
N SER A 390 11.68 -25.14 6.13
CA SER A 390 11.94 -25.30 7.56
C SER A 390 10.69 -24.96 8.35
N PHE A 391 10.24 -25.89 9.17
CA PHE A 391 9.24 -25.64 10.20
C PHE A 391 9.95 -25.52 11.55
N ILE A 392 9.78 -24.38 12.22
CA ILE A 392 10.48 -24.06 13.47
C ILE A 392 9.45 -23.80 14.56
N GLN A 393 9.60 -24.49 15.69
CA GLN A 393 8.66 -24.46 16.80
C GLN A 393 9.36 -24.44 18.15
N VAL A 394 8.94 -23.54 19.05
CA VAL A 394 9.29 -23.60 20.48
C VAL A 394 8.42 -24.65 21.16
N LEU A 395 9.07 -25.62 21.79
CA LEU A 395 8.41 -26.77 22.43
C LEU A 395 7.89 -26.46 23.83
N ASP A 396 8.42 -25.44 24.50
CA ASP A 396 8.11 -25.13 25.90
C ASP A 396 6.68 -24.59 26.12
N PHE A 397 5.99 -24.21 25.04
CA PHE A 397 4.62 -23.67 25.06
C PHE A 397 3.56 -24.65 24.50
N ILE A 398 3.94 -25.91 24.25
CA ILE A 398 3.01 -26.94 23.75
C ILE A 398 2.34 -27.64 24.95
N GLU A 399 1.50 -26.93 25.69
CA GLU A 399 0.66 -27.56 26.73
C GLU A 399 -0.82 -27.75 26.34
N ASP A 400 -1.35 -27.17 25.25
CA ASP A 400 -2.81 -27.23 24.97
C ASP A 400 -3.20 -27.40 23.49
N VAL A 401 -2.57 -28.31 22.72
CA VAL A 401 -3.05 -28.62 21.35
C VAL A 401 -3.01 -30.11 21.04
N ILE A 402 -3.54 -30.97 21.92
CA ILE A 402 -4.10 -32.28 21.53
C ILE A 402 -5.26 -32.66 22.47
N VAL A 403 -6.51 -32.46 22.01
CA VAL A 403 -7.63 -33.40 22.26
C VAL A 403 -8.36 -33.60 20.95
#